data_AF-A0A0Q8I1C3-F1
#
_entry.id   AF-A0A0Q8I1C3-F1
#
_cell.length_a   1.000
_cell.length_b   1.000
_cell.length_c   1.000
_cell.angle_alpha   90.00
_cell.angle_beta   90.00
_cell.angle_gamma   90.00
#
_symmetry.space_group_name_H-M   'P 1'
#
loop_
_entity.id
_entity.type
_entity.pdbx_description
1 polymer ?
#
loop_
_entity_poly.entity_id
_entity_poly.type
_entity_poly.pdbx_seq_one_letter_code
_entity_poly.pdbx_strand_id
1 'polypeptide(L)'
;MPDNTRRARDEAFWQTFADRYDVEPGPLNLENGYFARMSRTVVEEYQRNIELINRSNSVYVRQRFEQGDSLKIRAQLARLIGVPADSIALTRNASEGLQSLIRNYNRLQPGDQVLICDLEYDTVKGAMRWLARSRGVEVIEIEHAHPATFDSLLDTYRQAFARYPRLKLMALTHVTHRTGLVMPVQAIAAAAKEHGIDVILDGAHALGQLEFDLTELGIAFAGFNLHKWIGAPLTLGFIYIALERLADIDPDMGEMHFPPTDIRARTSYSTPNIPALMTLPLVLEEHWAMGGAAAKGARLNYLRNRWVATARQLPGVEVLTPDDPRLYCGITSMRFTRHADQQLMVERLLNEYNLFTVARSGAACGPCIRITPGLTTTASDMDVLARALTELG
;
A
#
# COMPACT_ATOMS: atom_id res chain seq x y z
N MET A 1 0.60 -18.42 -15.31
CA MET A 1 -0.62 -17.84 -14.68
C MET A 1 -1.73 -18.84 -14.33
N PRO A 2 -2.04 -19.92 -15.09
CA PRO A 2 -3.10 -20.88 -14.71
C PRO A 2 -2.87 -21.60 -13.36
N ASP A 3 -1.61 -21.74 -12.94
CA ASP A 3 -1.22 -22.41 -11.70
C ASP A 3 -1.61 -21.60 -10.44
N ASN A 4 -1.38 -20.29 -10.43
CA ASN A 4 -1.67 -19.46 -9.25
C ASN A 4 -3.17 -19.37 -8.94
N THR A 5 -4.04 -19.30 -9.95
CA THR A 5 -5.50 -19.29 -9.72
C THR A 5 -6.02 -20.61 -9.18
N ARG A 6 -5.44 -21.75 -9.61
CA ARG A 6 -5.78 -23.07 -9.05
C ARG A 6 -5.27 -23.18 -7.62
N ARG A 7 -4.01 -22.82 -7.40
CA ARG A 7 -3.38 -22.79 -6.07
C ARG A 7 -4.09 -21.87 -5.09
N ALA A 8 -4.66 -20.75 -5.54
CA ALA A 8 -5.44 -19.83 -4.69
C ALA A 8 -6.63 -20.50 -3.98
N ARG A 9 -7.18 -21.56 -4.58
CA ARG A 9 -8.34 -22.32 -4.07
C ARG A 9 -7.95 -23.59 -3.31
N ASP A 10 -6.65 -23.90 -3.25
CA ASP A 10 -6.14 -25.06 -2.54
C ASP A 10 -6.02 -24.72 -1.04
N GLU A 11 -7.09 -25.02 -0.29
CA GLU A 11 -7.12 -24.74 1.15
C GLU A 11 -6.03 -25.50 1.90
N ALA A 12 -5.68 -26.73 1.50
CA ALA A 12 -4.64 -27.50 2.17
C ALA A 12 -3.26 -26.81 1.99
N PHE A 13 -2.96 -26.33 0.78
CA PHE A 13 -1.75 -25.54 0.53
C PHE A 13 -1.71 -24.27 1.38
N TRP A 14 -2.78 -23.45 1.38
CA TRP A 14 -2.78 -22.19 2.14
C TRP A 14 -2.79 -22.41 3.65
N GLN A 15 -3.38 -23.51 4.13
CA GLN A 15 -3.31 -23.88 5.55
C GLN A 15 -1.86 -24.04 6.01
N THR A 16 -0.97 -24.61 5.18
CA THR A 16 0.46 -24.74 5.53
C THR A 16 1.18 -23.40 5.75
N PHE A 17 0.65 -22.30 5.23
CA PHE A 17 1.15 -20.95 5.50
C PHE A 17 0.41 -20.30 6.66
N ALA A 18 -0.92 -20.40 6.71
CA ALA A 18 -1.72 -19.89 7.81
C ALA A 18 -1.25 -20.44 9.17
N ASP A 19 -0.91 -21.74 9.21
CA ASP A 19 -0.42 -22.42 10.42
C ASP A 19 0.90 -21.85 10.95
N ARG A 20 1.64 -21.06 10.16
CA ARG A 20 2.92 -20.43 10.58
C ARG A 20 2.73 -19.18 11.42
N TYR A 21 1.51 -18.66 11.51
CA TYR A 21 1.20 -17.42 12.21
C TYR A 21 0.48 -17.72 13.52
N ASP A 22 0.92 -17.07 14.59
CA ASP A 22 0.18 -17.10 15.84
C ASP A 22 -0.97 -16.09 15.81
N VAL A 23 -2.13 -16.55 16.24
CA VAL A 23 -3.38 -15.79 16.29
C VAL A 23 -3.94 -15.91 17.68
N GLU A 24 -4.13 -14.76 18.33
CA GLU A 24 -4.83 -14.69 19.61
C GLU A 24 -6.29 -15.12 19.44
N PRO A 25 -6.86 -15.90 20.39
CA PRO A 25 -8.29 -16.15 20.41
C PRO A 25 -9.08 -14.83 20.45
N GLY A 26 -10.18 -14.76 19.72
CA GLY A 26 -11.02 -13.56 19.69
C GLY A 26 -11.70 -13.34 18.35
N PRO A 27 -12.07 -12.08 18.05
CA PRO A 27 -12.68 -11.72 16.78
C PRO A 27 -11.82 -12.11 15.58
N LEU A 28 -12.48 -12.60 14.53
CA LEU A 28 -11.87 -12.77 13.23
C LEU A 28 -11.49 -11.38 12.68
N ASN A 29 -10.18 -11.13 12.61
CA ASN A 29 -9.64 -9.85 12.15
C ASN A 29 -9.70 -9.75 10.62
N LEU A 30 -10.58 -8.89 10.11
CA LEU A 30 -10.70 -8.54 8.70
C LEU A 30 -10.13 -7.16 8.39
N GLU A 31 -9.13 -6.72 9.16
CA GLU A 31 -8.41 -5.47 9.01
C GLU A 31 -6.90 -5.65 8.69
N ASN A 32 -6.53 -6.69 7.95
CA ASN A 32 -5.15 -6.92 7.49
C ASN A 32 -4.54 -5.73 6.72
N GLY A 33 -5.38 -4.86 6.15
CA GLY A 33 -4.93 -3.62 5.50
C GLY A 33 -4.32 -2.58 6.45
N TYR A 34 -4.55 -2.66 7.76
CA TYR A 34 -3.90 -1.77 8.73
C TYR A 34 -2.42 -2.15 8.89
N PHE A 35 -2.15 -3.39 9.28
CA PHE A 35 -0.85 -4.07 9.18
C PHE A 35 -1.06 -5.60 9.21
N ALA A 36 -0.10 -6.36 8.66
CA ALA A 36 -0.14 -7.82 8.69
C ALA A 36 0.65 -8.40 9.86
N ARG A 37 0.52 -9.72 10.05
CA ARG A 37 1.27 -10.48 11.05
C ARG A 37 2.63 -10.94 10.50
N MET A 38 3.58 -11.10 11.41
CA MET A 38 4.81 -11.86 11.16
C MET A 38 4.53 -13.35 11.43
N SER A 39 5.16 -14.26 10.68
CA SER A 39 5.18 -15.69 11.01
C SER A 39 5.97 -15.92 12.30
N ARG A 40 5.78 -17.07 12.95
CA ARG A 40 6.56 -17.46 14.14
C ARG A 40 8.07 -17.38 13.90
N THR A 41 8.53 -17.89 12.76
CA THR A 41 9.93 -17.87 12.33
C THR A 41 10.47 -16.44 12.17
N VAL A 42 9.68 -15.53 11.61
CA VAL A 42 10.05 -14.10 11.52
C VAL A 42 10.06 -13.43 12.89
N VAL A 43 9.12 -13.75 13.78
CA VAL A 43 9.12 -13.24 15.17
C VAL A 43 10.38 -13.68 15.92
N GLU A 44 10.73 -14.96 15.82
CA GLU A 44 11.94 -15.53 16.45
C GLU A 44 13.23 -14.89 15.89
N GLU A 45 13.30 -14.69 14.57
CA GLU A 45 14.42 -13.98 13.93
C GLU A 45 14.52 -12.53 14.41
N TYR A 46 13.39 -11.82 14.51
CA TYR A 46 13.37 -10.45 15.01
C TYR A 46 13.85 -10.37 16.47
N GLN A 47 13.41 -11.29 17.33
CA GLN A 47 13.87 -11.39 18.71
C GLN A 47 15.38 -11.68 18.80
N ARG A 48 15.88 -12.64 18.01
CA ARG A 48 17.32 -12.93 17.93
C ARG A 48 18.13 -11.71 17.48
N ASN A 49 17.62 -10.92 16.54
CA ASN A 49 18.26 -9.69 16.08
C ASN A 49 18.23 -8.58 17.15
N ILE A 50 17.17 -8.49 17.96
CA ILE A 50 17.11 -7.57 19.11
C ILE A 50 18.20 -7.94 20.11
N GLU A 51 18.31 -9.22 20.47
CA GLU A 51 19.33 -9.71 21.41
C GLU A 51 20.75 -9.52 20.87
N LEU A 52 20.97 -9.76 19.57
CA LEU A 52 22.25 -9.54 18.93
C LEU A 52 22.69 -8.09 19.05
N ILE A 53 21.84 -7.14 18.61
CA ILE A 53 22.17 -5.71 18.62
C ILE A 53 22.39 -5.20 20.04
N ASN A 54 21.63 -5.68 21.03
CA ASN A 54 21.86 -5.30 22.44
C ASN A 54 23.19 -5.84 22.98
N ARG A 55 23.57 -7.08 22.66
CA ARG A 55 24.85 -7.67 23.11
C ARG A 55 26.06 -7.07 22.40
N SER A 56 25.95 -6.82 21.09
CA SER A 56 27.06 -6.30 20.29
C SER A 56 27.20 -4.78 20.33
N ASN A 57 26.12 -4.07 20.67
CA ASN A 57 26.02 -2.62 20.57
C ASN A 57 26.52 -2.11 19.20
N SER A 58 27.11 -0.91 19.15
CA SER A 58 27.59 -0.25 17.94
C SER A 58 28.69 -0.99 17.18
N VAL A 59 29.35 -2.00 17.78
CA VAL A 59 30.41 -2.76 17.13
C VAL A 59 29.87 -3.52 15.92
N TYR A 60 28.79 -4.29 16.08
CA TYR A 60 28.17 -4.99 14.94
C TYR A 60 27.63 -3.99 13.90
N VAL A 61 26.99 -2.93 14.38
CA VAL A 61 26.37 -1.92 13.50
C VAL A 61 27.41 -1.30 12.57
N ARG A 62 28.50 -0.77 13.14
CA ARG A 62 29.55 -0.08 12.39
C ARG A 62 30.42 -1.00 11.54
N GLN A 63 30.61 -2.25 11.97
CA GLN A 63 31.54 -3.18 11.32
C GLN A 63 30.86 -4.14 10.34
N ARG A 64 29.55 -4.34 10.42
CA ARG A 64 28.81 -5.31 9.60
C ARG A 64 27.57 -4.69 8.95
N PHE A 65 26.68 -4.12 9.75
CA PHE A 65 25.38 -3.67 9.25
C PHE A 65 25.51 -2.50 8.26
N GLU A 66 26.22 -1.43 8.65
CA GLU A 66 26.41 -0.24 7.82
C GLU A 66 27.28 -0.53 6.58
N GLN A 67 28.28 -1.41 6.72
CA GLN A 67 29.23 -1.72 5.65
C GLN A 67 28.71 -2.74 4.63
N GLY A 68 27.69 -3.54 4.97
CA GLY A 68 27.26 -4.65 4.13
C GLY A 68 25.78 -5.00 4.22
N ASP A 69 25.27 -5.32 5.41
CA ASP A 69 23.92 -5.91 5.52
C ASP A 69 22.82 -4.94 5.05
N SER A 70 22.96 -3.65 5.37
CA SER A 70 22.04 -2.60 4.89
C SER A 70 22.01 -2.49 3.35
N LEU A 71 23.15 -2.68 2.68
CA LEU A 71 23.23 -2.66 1.22
C LEU A 71 22.57 -3.90 0.60
N LYS A 72 22.73 -5.07 1.22
CA LYS A 72 22.04 -6.31 0.79
C LYS A 72 20.54 -6.18 0.92
N ILE A 73 20.05 -5.61 2.03
CA ILE A 73 18.63 -5.34 2.25
C ILE A 73 18.08 -4.41 1.16
N ARG A 74 18.78 -3.31 0.84
CA ARG A 74 18.39 -2.42 -0.27
C ARG A 74 18.33 -3.16 -1.61
N ALA A 75 19.30 -4.02 -1.90
CA ALA A 75 19.29 -4.83 -3.12
C ALA A 75 18.12 -5.83 -3.18
N GLN A 76 17.74 -6.43 -2.05
CA GLN A 76 16.59 -7.33 -1.98
C GLN A 76 15.26 -6.58 -2.18
N LEU A 77 15.13 -5.37 -1.61
CA LEU A 77 13.97 -4.50 -1.84
C LEU A 77 13.90 -4.02 -3.29
N ALA A 78 15.04 -3.70 -3.90
CA ALA A 78 15.09 -3.33 -5.30
C ALA A 78 14.66 -4.49 -6.22
N ARG A 79 15.12 -5.72 -5.92
CA ARG A 79 14.68 -6.94 -6.60
C ARG A 79 13.18 -7.19 -6.44
N LEU A 80 12.60 -6.86 -5.29
CA LEU A 80 11.16 -7.04 -5.03
C LEU A 80 10.29 -6.24 -6.00
N ILE A 81 10.76 -5.09 -6.48
CA ILE A 81 10.03 -4.21 -7.43
C ILE A 81 10.73 -4.07 -8.79
N GLY A 82 11.75 -4.91 -9.08
CA GLY A 82 12.40 -4.96 -10.39
C GLY A 82 13.31 -3.79 -10.76
N VAL A 83 13.86 -3.06 -9.78
CA VAL A 83 14.67 -1.84 -10.03
C VAL A 83 16.12 -1.98 -9.56
N PRO A 84 17.03 -1.07 -9.94
CA PRO A 84 18.40 -1.01 -9.42
C PRO A 84 18.48 -0.77 -7.89
N ALA A 85 19.52 -1.28 -7.23
CA ALA A 85 19.67 -1.16 -5.77
C ALA A 85 19.93 0.28 -5.29
N ASP A 86 20.58 1.07 -6.12
CA ASP A 86 20.89 2.49 -5.91
C ASP A 86 19.69 3.41 -6.14
N SER A 87 18.55 2.90 -6.63
CA SER A 87 17.28 3.63 -6.73
C SER A 87 16.37 3.46 -5.51
N ILE A 88 16.87 2.88 -4.39
CA ILE A 88 16.10 2.63 -3.17
C ILE A 88 16.71 3.35 -1.95
N ALA A 89 15.87 4.09 -1.21
CA ALA A 89 16.19 4.61 0.12
C ALA A 89 15.17 4.11 1.16
N LEU A 90 15.66 3.79 2.36
CA LEU A 90 14.84 3.24 3.45
C LEU A 90 14.09 4.36 4.18
N THR A 91 12.88 4.07 4.63
CA THR A 91 12.05 4.95 5.47
C THR A 91 11.38 4.14 6.58
N ARG A 92 10.70 4.80 7.52
CA ARG A 92 9.92 4.12 8.56
C ARG A 92 8.57 3.61 8.03
N ASN A 93 8.07 4.20 6.94
CA ASN A 93 6.80 3.83 6.31
C ASN A 93 6.61 4.62 5.00
N ALA A 94 5.56 4.27 4.26
CA ALA A 94 5.15 4.97 3.05
C ALA A 94 4.83 6.44 3.31
N SER A 95 4.19 6.79 4.43
CA SER A 95 3.82 8.18 4.73
C SER A 95 5.06 9.08 4.80
N GLU A 96 6.09 8.68 5.54
CA GLU A 96 7.36 9.40 5.62
C GLU A 96 8.02 9.51 4.24
N GLY A 97 8.05 8.40 3.49
CA GLY A 97 8.66 8.37 2.16
C GLY A 97 7.96 9.29 1.16
N LEU A 98 6.63 9.20 1.08
CA LEU A 98 5.82 10.03 0.21
C LEU A 98 5.91 11.50 0.60
N GLN A 99 5.92 11.82 1.90
CA GLN A 99 6.13 13.19 2.35
C GLN A 99 7.51 13.73 1.98
N SER A 100 8.56 12.90 2.05
CA SER A 100 9.89 13.30 1.57
C SER A 100 9.88 13.59 0.07
N LEU A 101 9.33 12.68 -0.74
CA LEU A 101 9.22 12.88 -2.19
C LEU A 101 8.45 14.16 -2.53
N ILE A 102 7.30 14.37 -1.90
CA ILE A 102 6.43 15.54 -2.15
C ILE A 102 7.13 16.84 -1.76
N ARG A 103 7.71 16.91 -0.55
CA ARG A 103 8.33 18.14 -0.04
C ARG A 103 9.58 18.54 -0.83
N ASN A 104 10.35 17.55 -1.25
CA ASN A 104 11.65 17.76 -1.87
C ASN A 104 11.60 17.77 -3.40
N TYR A 105 10.44 17.55 -4.02
CA TYR A 105 10.29 17.72 -5.47
C TYR A 105 10.54 19.17 -5.89
N ASN A 106 11.61 19.41 -6.65
CA ASN A 106 12.20 20.74 -6.86
C ASN A 106 11.83 21.40 -8.19
N ARG A 107 11.01 20.74 -9.01
CA ARG A 107 10.59 21.25 -10.33
C ARG A 107 9.33 22.12 -10.31
N LEU A 108 8.81 22.42 -9.12
CA LEU A 108 7.67 23.33 -8.96
C LEU A 108 8.13 24.78 -8.86
N GLN A 109 7.36 25.67 -9.47
CA GLN A 109 7.48 27.11 -9.38
C GLN A 109 6.18 27.74 -8.84
N PRO A 110 6.25 28.94 -8.23
CA PRO A 110 5.04 29.67 -7.85
C PRO A 110 4.07 29.83 -9.03
N GLY A 111 2.80 29.50 -8.81
CA GLY A 111 1.75 29.51 -9.84
C GLY A 111 1.56 28.20 -10.62
N ASP A 112 2.45 27.21 -10.45
CA ASP A 112 2.18 25.84 -10.90
C ASP A 112 0.98 25.23 -10.16
N GLN A 113 0.40 24.19 -10.75
CA GLN A 113 -0.70 23.43 -10.14
C GLN A 113 -0.24 22.02 -9.76
N VAL A 114 -0.80 21.51 -8.67
CA VAL A 114 -0.61 20.12 -8.22
C VAL A 114 -1.96 19.44 -8.03
N LEU A 115 -2.04 18.13 -8.31
CA LEU A 115 -3.30 17.38 -8.32
C LEU A 115 -3.34 16.32 -7.21
N ILE A 116 -4.48 16.26 -6.53
CA ILE A 116 -4.90 15.16 -5.64
C ILE A 116 -6.35 14.78 -5.96
N CYS A 117 -6.77 13.57 -5.59
CA CYS A 117 -8.17 13.17 -5.59
C CYS A 117 -8.68 12.90 -4.15
N ASP A 118 -9.94 12.47 -4.04
CA ASP A 118 -10.56 12.16 -2.75
C ASP A 118 -10.04 10.85 -2.12
N LEU A 119 -9.45 9.96 -2.95
CA LEU A 119 -9.04 8.60 -2.59
C LEU A 119 -7.58 8.50 -2.08
N GLU A 120 -6.78 9.55 -2.21
CA GLU A 120 -5.43 9.60 -1.63
C GLU A 120 -5.48 9.50 -0.11
N TYR A 121 -4.40 8.96 0.44
CA TYR A 121 -4.22 8.90 1.87
C TYR A 121 -4.15 10.32 2.47
N ASP A 122 -4.75 10.52 3.65
CA ASP A 122 -4.91 11.86 4.21
C ASP A 122 -3.56 12.56 4.47
N THR A 123 -2.52 11.81 4.82
CA THR A 123 -1.16 12.36 4.96
C THR A 123 -0.58 12.85 3.62
N VAL A 124 -0.88 12.17 2.51
CA VAL A 124 -0.46 12.58 1.17
C VAL A 124 -1.20 13.85 0.75
N LYS A 125 -2.53 13.90 0.94
CA LYS A 125 -3.32 15.12 0.69
C LYS A 125 -2.81 16.30 1.51
N GLY A 126 -2.49 16.07 2.79
CA GLY A 126 -1.91 17.09 3.66
C GLY A 126 -0.56 17.62 3.14
N ALA A 127 0.31 16.74 2.65
CA ALA A 127 1.60 17.12 2.09
C ALA A 127 1.47 17.91 0.77
N MET A 128 0.57 17.49 -0.11
CA MET A 128 0.28 18.21 -1.36
C MET A 128 -0.33 19.59 -1.08
N ARG A 129 -1.23 19.71 -0.10
CA ARG A 129 -1.77 21.01 0.36
C ARG A 129 -0.72 21.89 1.04
N TRP A 130 0.27 21.29 1.69
CA TRP A 130 1.38 22.02 2.28
C TRP A 130 2.23 22.73 1.20
N LEU A 131 2.36 22.16 0.00
CA LEU A 131 3.08 22.79 -1.12
C LEU A 131 2.51 24.15 -1.50
N ALA A 132 1.20 24.39 -1.35
CA ALA A 132 0.61 25.69 -1.64
C ALA A 132 1.27 26.82 -0.83
N ARG A 133 1.56 26.56 0.46
CA ARG A 133 2.19 27.54 1.34
C ARG A 133 3.71 27.58 1.20
N SER A 134 4.35 26.45 0.90
CA SER A 134 5.82 26.36 0.86
C SER A 134 6.44 26.60 -0.51
N ARG A 135 5.67 26.43 -1.59
CA ARG A 135 6.11 26.56 -2.99
C ARG A 135 5.23 27.52 -3.82
N GLY A 136 4.13 28.03 -3.26
CA GLY A 136 3.25 28.96 -3.97
C GLY A 136 2.45 28.31 -5.11
N VAL A 137 2.22 26.99 -5.06
CA VAL A 137 1.41 26.26 -6.05
C VAL A 137 -0.07 26.35 -5.72
N GLU A 138 -0.92 26.10 -6.72
CA GLU A 138 -2.35 25.91 -6.58
C GLU A 138 -2.67 24.40 -6.47
N VAL A 139 -3.53 24.01 -5.53
CA VAL A 139 -3.91 22.61 -5.35
C VAL A 139 -5.25 22.38 -6.03
N ILE A 140 -5.27 21.46 -6.99
CA ILE A 140 -6.45 20.98 -7.67
C ILE A 140 -6.91 19.69 -7.00
N GLU A 141 -8.18 19.63 -6.64
CA GLU A 141 -8.81 18.45 -6.05
C GLU A 141 -9.88 17.92 -7.02
N ILE A 142 -9.84 16.63 -7.30
CA ILE A 142 -10.86 15.94 -8.12
C ILE A 142 -11.53 14.85 -7.30
N GLU A 143 -12.74 14.50 -7.70
CA GLU A 143 -13.50 13.41 -7.10
C GLU A 143 -13.89 12.42 -8.18
N HIS A 144 -13.84 11.13 -7.85
CA HIS A 144 -14.32 10.10 -8.76
C HIS A 144 -15.83 9.90 -8.63
N ALA A 145 -16.49 9.73 -9.77
CA ALA A 145 -17.86 9.25 -9.79
C ALA A 145 -17.91 7.76 -9.39
N HIS A 146 -18.92 7.40 -8.60
CA HIS A 146 -19.18 6.02 -8.20
C HIS A 146 -20.57 5.57 -8.66
N PRO A 147 -20.76 4.29 -9.04
CA PRO A 147 -19.75 3.23 -9.09
C PRO A 147 -18.72 3.49 -10.20
N ALA A 148 -17.45 3.22 -9.88
CA ALA A 148 -16.34 3.49 -10.79
C ALA A 148 -16.18 2.39 -11.84
N THR A 149 -15.82 2.77 -13.06
CA THR A 149 -15.32 1.89 -14.12
C THR A 149 -13.88 2.27 -14.45
N PHE A 150 -13.18 1.41 -15.21
CA PHE A 150 -11.80 1.70 -15.63
C PHE A 150 -11.74 3.02 -16.40
N ASP A 151 -12.66 3.19 -17.35
CA ASP A 151 -12.75 4.36 -18.21
C ASP A 151 -13.18 5.60 -17.42
N SER A 152 -14.16 5.48 -16.49
CA SER A 152 -14.59 6.63 -15.69
C SER A 152 -13.46 7.16 -14.81
N LEU A 153 -12.64 6.29 -14.23
CA LEU A 153 -11.48 6.69 -13.44
C LEU A 153 -10.46 7.43 -14.31
N LEU A 154 -10.10 6.86 -15.47
CA LEU A 154 -9.16 7.47 -16.40
C LEU A 154 -9.66 8.83 -16.93
N ASP A 155 -10.95 8.93 -17.25
CA ASP A 155 -11.56 10.13 -17.79
C ASP A 155 -11.60 11.27 -16.78
N THR A 156 -11.79 10.99 -15.48
CA THR A 156 -11.66 12.01 -14.43
C THR A 156 -10.29 12.69 -14.47
N TYR A 157 -9.21 11.93 -14.64
CA TYR A 157 -7.85 12.48 -14.75
C TYR A 157 -7.64 13.23 -16.07
N ARG A 158 -8.07 12.67 -17.22
CA ARG A 158 -7.95 13.35 -18.53
C ARG A 158 -8.66 14.70 -18.56
N GLN A 159 -9.87 14.77 -17.98
CA GLN A 159 -10.61 16.03 -17.86
C GLN A 159 -9.86 17.05 -17.00
N ALA A 160 -9.24 16.61 -15.90
CA ALA A 160 -8.40 17.48 -15.08
C ALA A 160 -7.19 17.99 -15.85
N PHE A 161 -6.47 17.12 -16.56
CA PHE A 161 -5.29 17.50 -17.36
C PHE A 161 -5.63 18.51 -18.46
N ALA A 162 -6.77 18.35 -19.13
CA ALA A 162 -7.26 19.30 -20.14
C ALA A 162 -7.70 20.64 -19.53
N ARG A 163 -8.33 20.61 -18.35
CA ARG A 163 -8.86 21.81 -17.68
C ARG A 163 -7.79 22.65 -16.98
N TYR A 164 -6.72 22.03 -16.51
CA TYR A 164 -5.70 22.65 -15.67
C TYR A 164 -4.31 22.55 -16.33
N PRO A 165 -4.00 23.43 -17.31
CA PRO A 165 -2.79 23.32 -18.12
C PRO A 165 -1.48 23.63 -17.37
N ARG A 166 -1.55 24.13 -16.13
CA ARG A 166 -0.38 24.38 -15.28
C ARG A 166 -0.09 23.22 -14.33
N LEU A 167 -0.79 22.10 -14.44
CA LEU A 167 -0.48 20.90 -13.65
C LEU A 167 0.95 20.44 -13.94
N LYS A 168 1.72 20.21 -12.88
CA LYS A 168 3.12 19.72 -12.95
C LYS A 168 3.38 18.45 -12.15
N LEU A 169 2.58 18.21 -11.11
CA LEU A 169 2.76 17.09 -10.20
C LEU A 169 1.41 16.57 -9.75
N MET A 170 1.28 15.25 -9.64
CA MET A 170 0.15 14.63 -8.96
C MET A 170 0.59 13.54 -8.00
N ALA A 171 -0.15 13.39 -6.91
CA ALA A 171 -0.14 12.16 -6.13
C ALA A 171 -1.11 11.16 -6.79
N LEU A 172 -0.74 9.88 -6.83
CA LEU A 172 -1.59 8.83 -7.34
C LEU A 172 -1.47 7.60 -6.45
N THR A 173 -2.57 7.18 -5.84
CA THR A 173 -2.60 5.94 -5.06
C THR A 173 -2.89 4.73 -5.95
N HIS A 174 -2.07 3.67 -5.88
CA HIS A 174 -2.29 2.47 -6.70
C HIS A 174 -3.48 1.63 -6.19
N VAL A 175 -3.59 1.45 -4.87
CA VAL A 175 -4.71 0.74 -4.23
C VAL A 175 -5.28 1.60 -3.10
N THR A 176 -6.54 1.99 -3.23
CA THR A 176 -7.13 2.95 -2.28
C THR A 176 -7.34 2.31 -0.91
N HIS A 177 -6.93 3.03 0.13
CA HIS A 177 -7.02 2.54 1.51
C HIS A 177 -8.46 2.44 2.04
N ARG A 178 -9.42 3.12 1.39
CA ARG A 178 -10.82 3.22 1.83
C ARG A 178 -11.71 2.17 1.18
N THR A 179 -11.65 2.05 -0.14
CA THR A 179 -12.54 1.15 -0.91
C THR A 179 -11.86 -0.10 -1.40
N GLY A 180 -10.53 -0.10 -1.51
CA GLY A 180 -9.76 -1.19 -2.14
C GLY A 180 -9.75 -1.14 -3.67
N LEU A 181 -10.23 -0.03 -4.24
CA LEU A 181 -10.20 0.22 -5.68
C LEU A 181 -8.75 0.22 -6.16
N VAL A 182 -8.46 -0.58 -7.18
CA VAL A 182 -7.16 -0.57 -7.88
C VAL A 182 -7.26 0.47 -8.98
N MET A 183 -6.40 1.49 -8.92
CA MET A 183 -6.40 2.58 -9.89
C MET A 183 -5.70 2.16 -11.19
N PRO A 184 -6.15 2.63 -12.36
CA PRO A 184 -5.52 2.32 -13.65
C PRO A 184 -4.23 3.13 -13.86
N VAL A 185 -3.24 2.87 -12.99
CA VAL A 185 -2.01 3.67 -12.86
C VAL A 185 -1.29 3.84 -14.19
N GLN A 186 -1.11 2.77 -14.97
CA GLN A 186 -0.41 2.83 -16.25
C GLN A 186 -1.08 3.81 -17.23
N ALA A 187 -2.41 3.72 -17.36
CA ALA A 187 -3.16 4.56 -18.29
C ALA A 187 -3.19 6.03 -17.83
N ILE A 188 -3.34 6.25 -16.52
CA ILE A 188 -3.31 7.59 -15.92
C ILE A 188 -1.92 8.22 -16.06
N ALA A 189 -0.85 7.49 -15.77
CA ALA A 189 0.52 7.96 -15.88
C ALA A 189 0.94 8.24 -17.34
N ALA A 190 0.50 7.40 -18.28
CA ALA A 190 0.70 7.64 -19.71
C ALA A 190 0.03 8.95 -20.15
N ALA A 191 -1.24 9.17 -19.77
CA ALA A 191 -1.94 10.42 -20.07
C ALA A 191 -1.27 11.62 -19.38
N ALA A 192 -0.84 11.49 -18.13
CA ALA A 192 -0.14 12.56 -17.40
C ALA A 192 1.16 12.99 -18.11
N LYS A 193 1.91 12.01 -18.65
CA LYS A 193 3.15 12.26 -19.39
C LYS A 193 2.92 13.09 -20.65
N GLU A 194 1.82 12.91 -21.37
CA GLU A 194 1.45 13.72 -22.54
C GLU A 194 1.29 15.22 -22.19
N HIS A 195 0.94 15.51 -20.93
CA HIS A 195 0.80 16.86 -20.39
C HIS A 195 2.01 17.34 -19.58
N GLY A 196 3.09 16.55 -19.52
CA GLY A 196 4.29 16.89 -18.74
C GLY A 196 4.05 16.92 -17.22
N ILE A 197 3.10 16.11 -16.73
CA ILE A 197 2.75 15.98 -15.30
C ILE A 197 3.52 14.79 -14.73
N ASP A 198 4.31 15.04 -13.69
CA ASP A 198 5.01 13.99 -12.95
C ASP A 198 4.10 13.34 -11.90
N VAL A 199 4.38 12.08 -11.56
CA VAL A 199 3.55 11.26 -10.67
C VAL A 199 4.37 10.76 -9.49
N ILE A 200 3.88 11.02 -8.28
CA ILE A 200 4.34 10.36 -7.05
C ILE A 200 3.33 9.26 -6.70
N LEU A 201 3.77 8.00 -6.84
CA LEU A 201 2.93 6.83 -6.61
C LEU A 201 2.92 6.42 -5.14
N ASP A 202 1.74 6.42 -4.51
CA ASP A 202 1.51 5.72 -3.26
C ASP A 202 1.24 4.23 -3.55
N GLY A 203 2.27 3.41 -3.32
CA GLY A 203 2.24 1.96 -3.49
C GLY A 203 1.99 1.19 -2.18
N ALA A 204 1.64 1.87 -1.08
CA ALA A 204 1.58 1.29 0.26
C ALA A 204 0.69 0.05 0.35
N HIS A 205 -0.43 0.05 -0.37
CA HIS A 205 -1.32 -1.10 -0.44
C HIS A 205 -1.05 -1.98 -1.65
N ALA A 206 -0.32 -1.57 -2.69
CA ALA A 206 -0.05 -2.45 -3.84
C ALA A 206 1.04 -3.49 -3.56
N LEU A 207 2.14 -3.07 -2.91
CA LEU A 207 3.32 -3.91 -2.69
C LEU A 207 2.96 -5.20 -1.93
N GLY A 208 3.27 -6.35 -2.54
CA GLY A 208 3.07 -7.67 -1.95
C GLY A 208 1.71 -8.31 -2.22
N GLN A 209 0.73 -7.59 -2.76
CA GLN A 209 -0.54 -8.16 -3.22
C GLN A 209 -0.82 -7.99 -4.72
N LEU A 210 -0.20 -7.01 -5.39
CA LEU A 210 -0.28 -6.84 -6.84
C LEU A 210 1.10 -7.07 -7.47
N GLU A 211 1.12 -7.70 -8.64
CA GLU A 211 2.27 -7.66 -9.53
C GLU A 211 2.23 -6.36 -10.33
N PHE A 212 3.35 -5.65 -10.37
CA PHE A 212 3.52 -4.44 -11.16
C PHE A 212 5.00 -4.24 -11.46
N ASP A 213 5.26 -3.52 -12.55
CA ASP A 213 6.59 -3.09 -12.96
C ASP A 213 6.58 -1.55 -13.04
N LEU A 214 7.43 -0.88 -12.27
CA LEU A 214 7.42 0.59 -12.20
C LEU A 214 7.87 1.25 -13.51
N THR A 215 8.73 0.57 -14.28
CA THR A 215 9.17 1.04 -15.60
C THR A 215 8.03 0.93 -16.61
N GLU A 216 7.30 -0.18 -16.66
CA GLU A 216 6.12 -0.35 -17.52
C GLU A 216 4.98 0.60 -17.13
N LEU A 217 4.83 0.91 -15.84
CA LEU A 217 3.88 1.91 -15.35
C LEU A 217 4.31 3.34 -15.69
N GLY A 218 5.57 3.58 -16.06
CA GLY A 218 6.11 4.92 -16.32
C GLY A 218 6.25 5.78 -15.06
N ILE A 219 6.46 5.16 -13.89
CA ILE A 219 6.53 5.84 -12.60
C ILE A 219 7.99 6.11 -12.22
N ALA A 220 8.30 7.37 -11.94
CA ALA A 220 9.64 7.79 -11.52
C ALA A 220 9.81 7.88 -10.00
N PHE A 221 8.72 8.05 -9.24
CA PHE A 221 8.76 8.27 -7.80
C PHE A 221 7.68 7.42 -7.12
N ALA A 222 8.06 6.62 -6.12
CA ALA A 222 7.08 5.80 -5.40
C ALA A 222 7.47 5.60 -3.92
N GLY A 223 6.46 5.44 -3.07
CA GLY A 223 6.64 5.12 -1.65
C GLY A 223 5.87 3.87 -1.23
N PHE A 224 6.46 3.06 -0.34
CA PHE A 224 5.94 1.74 0.01
C PHE A 224 6.00 1.43 1.51
N ASN A 225 5.08 0.56 1.96
CA ASN A 225 5.07 -0.02 3.30
C ASN A 225 5.47 -1.50 3.24
N LEU A 226 6.30 -1.94 4.18
CA LEU A 226 6.69 -3.35 4.32
C LEU A 226 5.86 -4.10 5.37
N HIS A 227 5.23 -3.39 6.31
CA HIS A 227 4.47 -3.98 7.40
C HIS A 227 3.01 -4.34 7.04
N LYS A 228 2.59 -4.05 5.80
CA LYS A 228 1.26 -4.45 5.29
C LYS A 228 1.39 -5.82 4.62
N TRP A 229 1.18 -5.93 3.31
CA TRP A 229 1.08 -7.23 2.63
C TRP A 229 2.39 -8.01 2.52
N ILE A 230 3.53 -7.39 2.79
CA ILE A 230 4.82 -8.08 2.89
C ILE A 230 4.97 -8.80 4.24
N GLY A 231 4.37 -8.29 5.33
CA GLY A 231 4.41 -8.91 6.66
C GLY A 231 5.72 -8.67 7.43
N ALA A 232 6.44 -7.59 7.12
CA ALA A 232 7.64 -7.19 7.86
C ALA A 232 7.29 -6.61 9.25
N PRO A 233 8.26 -6.53 10.18
CA PRO A 233 8.08 -5.76 11.42
C PRO A 233 7.55 -4.34 11.16
N LEU A 234 6.79 -3.80 12.10
CA LEU A 234 6.30 -2.42 12.03
C LEU A 234 7.45 -1.41 11.88
N THR A 235 7.13 -0.24 11.32
CA THR A 235 8.08 0.87 11.15
C THR A 235 9.18 0.58 10.10
N LEU A 236 8.81 -0.15 9.04
CA LEU A 236 9.64 -0.36 7.85
C LEU A 236 8.91 0.07 6.57
N GLY A 237 9.58 0.88 5.76
CA GLY A 237 9.17 1.32 4.43
C GLY A 237 10.37 1.68 3.57
N PHE A 238 10.12 2.09 2.34
CA PHE A 238 11.15 2.59 1.45
C PHE A 238 10.53 3.47 0.36
N ILE A 239 11.38 4.28 -0.26
CA ILE A 239 11.06 5.01 -1.49
C ILE A 239 11.87 4.48 -2.65
N TYR A 240 11.31 4.67 -3.84
CA TYR A 240 11.96 4.49 -5.12
C TYR A 240 12.04 5.84 -5.83
N ILE A 241 13.20 6.13 -6.42
CA ILE A 241 13.41 7.24 -7.35
C ILE A 241 14.17 6.70 -8.56
N ALA A 242 13.61 6.81 -9.76
CA ALA A 242 14.30 6.47 -11.00
C ALA A 242 15.63 7.21 -11.08
N LEU A 243 16.71 6.51 -11.46
CA LEU A 243 18.08 7.02 -11.33
C LEU A 243 18.28 8.34 -12.10
N GLU A 244 17.71 8.43 -13.30
CA GLU A 244 17.75 9.60 -14.17
C GLU A 244 16.90 10.78 -13.65
N ARG A 245 16.08 10.55 -12.61
CA ARG A 245 15.20 11.54 -11.99
C ARG A 245 15.63 11.89 -10.56
N LEU A 246 16.77 11.38 -10.07
CA LEU A 246 17.25 11.65 -8.72
C LEU A 246 17.49 13.15 -8.44
N ALA A 247 17.89 13.91 -9.46
CA ALA A 247 18.14 15.34 -9.36
C ALA A 247 16.85 16.18 -9.20
N ASP A 248 15.68 15.60 -9.47
CA ASP A 248 14.38 16.28 -9.35
C ASP A 248 13.85 16.29 -7.91
N ILE A 249 14.51 15.53 -7.02
CA ILE A 249 14.23 15.49 -5.59
C ILE A 249 15.45 16.08 -4.88
N ASP A 250 15.28 17.08 -4.04
CA ASP A 250 16.34 17.64 -3.20
C ASP A 250 16.71 16.69 -2.05
N PRO A 251 17.94 16.78 -1.50
CA PRO A 251 18.26 16.14 -0.23
C PRO A 251 17.27 16.52 0.88
N ASP A 252 16.80 15.54 1.64
CA ASP A 252 15.72 15.75 2.61
C ASP A 252 16.19 16.62 3.77
N MET A 253 15.60 17.82 3.88
CA MET A 253 15.98 18.81 4.90
C MET A 253 17.49 19.11 4.95
N GLY A 254 18.17 19.04 3.80
CA GLY A 254 19.62 19.30 3.72
C GLY A 254 20.49 18.16 4.27
N GLU A 255 20.00 16.91 4.22
CA GLU A 255 20.78 15.70 4.50
C GLU A 255 22.19 15.79 3.89
N MET A 256 23.21 15.54 4.71
CA MET A 256 24.63 15.75 4.36
C MET A 256 25.54 14.55 4.68
N HIS A 257 25.00 13.45 5.23
CA HIS A 257 25.77 12.22 5.49
C HIS A 257 26.06 11.47 4.19
N PHE A 258 25.22 11.63 3.17
CA PHE A 258 25.42 11.07 1.84
C PHE A 258 25.59 12.18 0.80
N PRO A 259 26.36 11.94 -0.29
CA PRO A 259 26.51 12.93 -1.35
C PRO A 259 25.14 13.19 -2.02
N PRO A 260 24.90 14.38 -2.60
CA PRO A 260 23.64 14.70 -3.26
C PRO A 260 23.28 13.77 -4.43
N THR A 261 24.24 13.02 -4.97
CA THR A 261 24.06 12.01 -6.03
C THR A 261 23.65 10.63 -5.50
N ASP A 262 23.51 10.46 -4.19
CA ASP A 262 23.07 9.22 -3.55
C ASP A 262 21.62 9.34 -3.09
N ILE A 263 20.77 8.39 -3.47
CA ILE A 263 19.37 8.39 -3.08
C ILE A 263 19.15 8.40 -1.56
N ARG A 264 20.10 7.89 -0.77
CA ARG A 264 20.00 7.89 0.70
C ARG A 264 19.94 9.31 1.29
N ALA A 265 20.42 10.32 0.56
CA ALA A 265 20.26 11.72 0.94
C ALA A 265 18.80 12.21 0.79
N ARG A 266 17.89 11.45 0.17
CA ARG A 266 16.47 11.81 -0.05
C ARG A 266 15.55 11.41 1.09
N THR A 267 16.12 10.98 2.20
CA THR A 267 15.40 10.59 3.41
C THR A 267 16.18 11.09 4.62
N SER A 268 15.49 11.52 5.66
CA SER A 268 16.13 11.90 6.93
C SER A 268 17.08 10.83 7.46
N TYR A 269 18.32 11.23 7.74
CA TYR A 269 19.31 10.36 8.37
C TYR A 269 18.98 10.17 9.85
N SER A 270 18.89 8.92 10.29
CA SER A 270 18.67 8.57 11.70
C SER A 270 19.23 7.18 12.01
N THR A 271 19.31 6.82 13.30
CA THR A 271 19.53 5.42 13.69
C THR A 271 18.23 4.65 13.45
N PRO A 272 18.17 3.72 12.48
CA PRO A 272 16.93 3.03 12.17
C PRO A 272 16.64 1.92 13.18
N ASN A 273 15.49 1.26 13.06
CA ASN A 273 15.24 0.00 13.74
C ASN A 273 16.08 -1.12 13.09
N ILE A 274 17.35 -1.21 13.49
CA ILE A 274 18.34 -2.14 12.93
C ILE A 274 17.89 -3.60 13.05
N PRO A 275 17.41 -4.09 14.22
CA PRO A 275 16.92 -5.46 14.32
C PRO A 275 15.78 -5.78 13.32
N ALA A 276 14.88 -4.82 13.09
CA ALA A 276 13.78 -5.00 12.15
C ALA A 276 14.30 -5.06 10.70
N LEU A 277 15.25 -4.20 10.33
CA LEU A 277 15.91 -4.24 9.02
C LEU A 277 16.66 -5.57 8.81
N MET A 278 17.40 -6.04 9.82
CA MET A 278 18.11 -7.33 9.78
C MET A 278 17.17 -8.54 9.60
N THR A 279 15.89 -8.39 9.92
CA THR A 279 14.87 -9.45 9.78
C THR A 279 14.29 -9.52 8.37
N LEU A 280 14.40 -8.45 7.57
CA LEU A 280 13.83 -8.39 6.21
C LEU A 280 14.25 -9.51 5.26
N PRO A 281 15.51 -10.00 5.27
CA PRO A 281 15.90 -11.11 4.41
C PRO A 281 14.99 -12.34 4.55
N LEU A 282 14.66 -12.74 5.79
CA LEU A 282 13.76 -13.87 6.05
C LEU A 282 12.31 -13.56 5.65
N VAL A 283 11.83 -12.34 5.90
CA VAL A 283 10.49 -11.91 5.48
C VAL A 283 10.32 -12.04 3.96
N LEU A 284 11.33 -11.58 3.20
CA LEU A 284 11.29 -11.64 1.74
C LEU A 284 11.47 -13.07 1.22
N GLU A 285 12.31 -13.88 1.86
CA GLU A 285 12.42 -15.31 1.58
C GLU A 285 11.07 -16.03 1.71
N GLU A 286 10.36 -15.83 2.83
CA GLU A 286 9.02 -16.40 3.03
C GLU A 286 8.00 -15.86 2.03
N HIS A 287 8.08 -14.57 1.68
CA HIS A 287 7.24 -13.97 0.63
C HIS A 287 7.42 -14.68 -0.73
N TRP A 288 8.66 -14.94 -1.14
CA TRP A 288 8.94 -15.64 -2.39
C TRP A 288 8.61 -17.14 -2.31
N ALA A 289 8.84 -17.79 -1.17
CA ALA A 289 8.47 -19.20 -0.97
C ALA A 289 6.96 -19.45 -1.11
N MET A 290 6.12 -18.45 -0.79
CA MET A 290 4.67 -18.47 -1.04
C MET A 290 4.29 -18.33 -2.53
N GLY A 291 5.23 -17.96 -3.40
CA GLY A 291 4.97 -17.59 -4.80
C GLY A 291 4.79 -16.09 -5.04
N GLY A 292 5.27 -15.25 -4.09
CA GLY A 292 5.32 -13.80 -4.26
C GLY A 292 3.95 -13.11 -4.33
N ALA A 293 3.94 -11.89 -4.88
CA ALA A 293 2.72 -11.09 -5.02
C ALA A 293 1.67 -11.77 -5.91
N ALA A 294 2.10 -12.51 -6.94
CA ALA A 294 1.22 -13.23 -7.86
C ALA A 294 0.31 -14.23 -7.13
N ALA A 295 0.92 -15.14 -6.36
CA ALA A 295 0.19 -16.18 -5.64
C ALA A 295 -0.61 -15.59 -4.47
N LYS A 296 -0.02 -14.65 -3.73
CA LYS A 296 -0.70 -13.97 -2.62
C LYS A 296 -1.91 -13.16 -3.08
N GLY A 297 -1.76 -12.39 -4.16
CA GLY A 297 -2.84 -11.62 -4.77
C GLY A 297 -3.99 -12.51 -5.25
N ALA A 298 -3.67 -13.63 -5.93
CA ALA A 298 -4.67 -14.59 -6.36
C ALA A 298 -5.47 -15.19 -5.19
N ARG A 299 -4.80 -15.51 -4.07
CA ARG A 299 -5.45 -15.98 -2.83
C ARG A 299 -6.35 -14.93 -2.21
N LEU A 300 -5.85 -13.71 -2.04
CA LEU A 300 -6.62 -12.62 -1.45
C LEU A 300 -7.85 -12.27 -2.30
N ASN A 301 -7.71 -12.27 -3.63
CA ASN A 301 -8.84 -12.09 -4.55
C ASN A 301 -9.86 -13.23 -4.45
N TYR A 302 -9.40 -14.47 -4.29
CA TYR A 302 -10.29 -15.61 -4.06
C TYR A 302 -11.12 -15.44 -2.78
N LEU A 303 -10.47 -15.10 -1.66
CA LEU A 303 -11.13 -14.85 -0.37
C LEU A 303 -12.12 -13.68 -0.47
N ARG A 304 -11.71 -12.58 -1.09
CA ARG A 304 -12.58 -11.43 -1.37
C ARG A 304 -13.82 -11.84 -2.16
N ASN A 305 -13.63 -12.56 -3.28
CA ASN A 305 -14.73 -12.94 -4.16
C ASN A 305 -15.75 -13.85 -3.47
N ARG A 306 -15.31 -14.63 -2.48
CA ARG A 306 -16.17 -15.56 -1.75
C ARG A 306 -17.29 -14.85 -0.98
N TRP A 307 -16.98 -13.74 -0.30
CA TRP A 307 -18.02 -12.96 0.40
C TRP A 307 -18.70 -11.94 -0.51
N VAL A 308 -17.98 -11.35 -1.48
CA VAL A 308 -18.55 -10.35 -2.40
C VAL A 308 -19.64 -10.93 -3.30
N ALA A 309 -19.48 -12.18 -3.76
CA ALA A 309 -20.48 -12.84 -4.58
C ALA A 309 -21.85 -12.89 -3.87
N THR A 310 -21.87 -13.15 -2.56
CA THR A 310 -23.08 -13.11 -1.74
C THR A 310 -23.53 -11.67 -1.50
N ALA A 311 -22.64 -10.79 -1.06
CA ALA A 311 -22.97 -9.41 -0.69
C ALA A 311 -23.68 -8.65 -1.82
N ARG A 312 -23.27 -8.85 -3.08
CA ARG A 312 -23.91 -8.20 -4.24
C ARG A 312 -25.35 -8.62 -4.52
N GLN A 313 -25.76 -9.80 -4.05
CA GLN A 313 -27.12 -10.29 -4.23
C GLN A 313 -28.09 -9.75 -3.16
N LEU A 314 -27.58 -9.06 -2.14
CA LEU A 314 -28.38 -8.54 -1.04
C LEU A 314 -28.86 -7.12 -1.35
N PRO A 315 -30.19 -6.85 -1.42
CA PRO A 315 -30.71 -5.52 -1.74
C PRO A 315 -30.29 -4.42 -0.75
N GLY A 316 -29.97 -4.80 0.49
CA GLY A 316 -29.53 -3.91 1.56
C GLY A 316 -28.02 -3.65 1.61
N VAL A 317 -27.22 -4.22 0.70
CA VAL A 317 -25.75 -4.13 0.72
C VAL A 317 -25.22 -3.65 -0.63
N GLU A 318 -24.34 -2.67 -0.60
CA GLU A 318 -23.64 -2.15 -1.77
C GLU A 318 -22.13 -2.41 -1.62
N VAL A 319 -21.52 -3.07 -2.60
CA VAL A 319 -20.05 -3.26 -2.68
C VAL A 319 -19.44 -2.17 -3.55
N LEU A 320 -18.43 -1.46 -3.02
CA LEU A 320 -17.94 -0.20 -3.58
C LEU A 320 -16.89 -0.33 -4.69
N THR A 321 -16.27 -1.49 -4.82
CA THR A 321 -15.41 -1.83 -5.96
C THR A 321 -16.25 -2.49 -7.06
N PRO A 322 -15.97 -2.27 -8.35
CA PRO A 322 -16.64 -2.99 -9.45
C PRO A 322 -16.19 -4.46 -9.54
N ASP A 323 -16.83 -5.27 -10.41
CA ASP A 323 -16.43 -6.66 -10.71
C ASP A 323 -15.40 -6.79 -11.83
N ASP A 324 -14.88 -5.67 -12.31
CA ASP A 324 -13.73 -5.66 -13.21
C ASP A 324 -12.48 -6.14 -12.45
N PRO A 325 -11.86 -7.27 -12.85
CA PRO A 325 -10.68 -7.83 -12.18
C PRO A 325 -9.46 -6.92 -12.22
N ARG A 326 -9.47 -5.85 -13.03
CA ARG A 326 -8.43 -4.82 -13.05
C ARG A 326 -8.54 -3.82 -11.91
N LEU A 327 -9.70 -3.75 -11.23
CA LEU A 327 -10.07 -2.65 -10.33
C LEU A 327 -10.30 -3.09 -8.88
N TYR A 328 -10.01 -4.34 -8.53
CA TYR A 328 -10.08 -4.82 -7.16
C TYR A 328 -8.85 -5.66 -6.78
N CYS A 329 -8.65 -5.79 -5.48
CA CYS A 329 -7.59 -6.59 -4.89
C CYS A 329 -8.13 -7.31 -3.63
N GLY A 330 -7.24 -7.68 -2.71
CA GLY A 330 -7.65 -8.24 -1.42
C GLY A 330 -8.47 -7.27 -0.57
N ILE A 331 -8.29 -5.97 -0.73
CA ILE A 331 -9.10 -4.95 -0.05
C ILE A 331 -10.40 -4.77 -0.81
N THR A 332 -11.53 -4.79 -0.12
CA THR A 332 -12.81 -4.37 -0.68
C THR A 332 -13.67 -3.77 0.43
N SER A 333 -14.50 -2.79 0.07
CA SER A 333 -15.44 -2.17 1.01
C SER A 333 -16.87 -2.31 0.54
N MET A 334 -17.77 -2.25 1.51
CA MET A 334 -19.21 -2.32 1.31
C MET A 334 -19.92 -1.29 2.21
N ARG A 335 -21.21 -1.05 1.99
CA ARG A 335 -22.07 -0.37 2.96
C ARG A 335 -23.44 -1.05 3.06
N PHE A 336 -24.05 -0.96 4.23
CA PHE A 336 -25.45 -1.29 4.39
C PHE A 336 -26.26 -0.06 3.96
N THR A 337 -27.05 -0.18 2.88
CA THR A 337 -27.74 0.94 2.24
C THR A 337 -28.91 1.47 3.07
N ARG A 338 -29.45 0.65 3.99
CA ARG A 338 -30.52 1.02 4.93
C ARG A 338 -30.02 1.70 6.21
N HIS A 339 -28.71 1.78 6.41
CA HIS A 339 -28.11 2.36 7.62
C HIS A 339 -27.14 3.47 7.22
N ALA A 340 -27.41 4.71 7.62
CA ALA A 340 -26.48 5.81 7.34
C ALA A 340 -25.17 5.67 8.16
N ASP A 341 -25.30 5.23 9.40
CA ASP A 341 -24.17 5.00 10.29
C ASP A 341 -23.59 3.59 10.10
N GLN A 342 -22.48 3.51 9.36
CA GLN A 342 -21.76 2.27 9.15
C GLN A 342 -21.02 1.79 10.41
N GLN A 343 -20.73 2.68 11.38
CA GLN A 343 -20.07 2.30 12.62
C GLN A 343 -20.95 1.41 13.48
N LEU A 344 -22.26 1.70 13.55
CA LEU A 344 -23.25 0.82 14.18
C LEU A 344 -23.18 -0.60 13.60
N MET A 345 -23.08 -0.73 12.28
CA MET A 345 -23.04 -2.03 11.62
C MET A 345 -21.69 -2.75 11.85
N VAL A 346 -20.59 -2.02 11.96
CA VAL A 346 -19.30 -2.58 12.40
C VAL A 346 -19.39 -3.16 13.80
N GLU A 347 -20.05 -2.46 14.73
CA GLU A 347 -20.27 -2.95 16.11
C GLU A 347 -21.14 -4.19 16.14
N ARG A 348 -22.18 -4.27 15.29
CA ARG A 348 -23.00 -5.48 15.16
C ARG A 348 -22.23 -6.66 14.59
N LEU A 349 -21.44 -6.45 13.52
CA LEU A 349 -20.55 -7.47 12.98
C LEU A 349 -19.59 -8.02 14.04
N LEU A 350 -19.05 -7.15 14.89
CA LEU A 350 -18.18 -7.54 15.98
C LEU A 350 -18.94 -8.31 17.09
N ASN A 351 -20.02 -7.74 17.62
CA ASN A 351 -20.69 -8.25 18.82
C ASN A 351 -21.58 -9.47 18.55
N GLU A 352 -22.24 -9.53 17.39
CA GLU A 352 -23.17 -10.61 17.03
C GLU A 352 -22.48 -11.76 16.29
N TYR A 353 -21.41 -11.46 15.52
CA TYR A 353 -20.76 -12.44 14.63
C TYR A 353 -19.26 -12.64 14.90
N ASN A 354 -18.67 -11.92 15.87
CA ASN A 354 -17.26 -11.99 16.18
C ASN A 354 -16.36 -11.61 14.98
N LEU A 355 -16.81 -10.67 14.14
CA LEU A 355 -16.12 -10.17 12.95
C LEU A 355 -15.58 -8.76 13.17
N PHE A 356 -14.26 -8.62 13.27
CA PHE A 356 -13.63 -7.30 13.40
C PHE A 356 -13.42 -6.68 12.01
N THR A 357 -14.13 -5.58 11.76
CA THR A 357 -14.04 -4.76 10.54
C THR A 357 -13.91 -3.29 10.93
N VAL A 358 -13.72 -2.40 9.96
CA VAL A 358 -13.58 -0.96 10.25
C VAL A 358 -14.39 -0.08 9.34
N ALA A 359 -15.03 0.93 9.93
CA ALA A 359 -15.65 2.00 9.17
C ALA A 359 -14.58 2.93 8.58
N ARG A 360 -14.84 3.42 7.37
CA ARG A 360 -14.03 4.40 6.65
C ARG A 360 -14.94 5.49 6.11
N SER A 361 -14.46 6.73 6.15
CA SER A 361 -15.20 7.92 5.71
C SER A 361 -14.27 8.89 4.96
N GLY A 362 -14.84 9.97 4.43
CA GLY A 362 -14.10 11.07 3.80
C GLY A 362 -13.77 10.90 2.32
N ALA A 363 -14.19 9.82 1.67
CA ALA A 363 -14.17 9.69 0.20
C ALA A 363 -15.51 10.19 -0.38
N ALA A 364 -15.51 10.64 -1.62
CA ALA A 364 -16.69 11.16 -2.31
C ALA A 364 -17.79 10.10 -2.44
N CYS A 365 -17.42 8.81 -2.48
CA CYS A 365 -18.39 7.72 -2.45
C CYS A 365 -19.23 7.69 -1.17
N GLY A 366 -18.80 8.31 -0.07
CA GLY A 366 -19.46 8.24 1.24
C GLY A 366 -18.89 7.15 2.18
N PRO A 367 -19.45 7.02 3.40
CA PRO A 367 -18.95 6.10 4.41
C PRO A 367 -19.13 4.63 4.00
N CYS A 368 -18.24 3.77 4.49
CA CYS A 368 -18.22 2.35 4.16
C CYS A 368 -17.56 1.51 5.25
N ILE A 369 -17.75 0.21 5.18
CA ILE A 369 -17.08 -0.81 5.97
C ILE A 369 -16.02 -1.45 5.10
N ARG A 370 -14.75 -1.35 5.52
CA ARG A 370 -13.61 -1.95 4.83
C ARG A 370 -13.35 -3.34 5.36
N ILE A 371 -13.24 -4.29 4.44
CA ILE A 371 -12.95 -5.70 4.68
C ILE A 371 -11.65 -6.07 3.97
N THR A 372 -10.72 -6.65 4.71
CA THR A 372 -9.39 -7.02 4.24
C THR A 372 -8.98 -8.37 4.83
N PRO A 373 -9.21 -9.49 4.12
CA PRO A 373 -8.65 -10.77 4.50
C PRO A 373 -7.11 -10.71 4.50
N GLY A 374 -6.49 -11.56 5.31
CA GLY A 374 -5.05 -11.75 5.40
C GLY A 374 -4.63 -13.19 5.09
N LEU A 375 -3.37 -13.49 5.35
CA LEU A 375 -2.81 -14.85 5.12
C LEU A 375 -3.39 -15.90 6.09
N THR A 376 -3.86 -15.48 7.26
CA THR A 376 -4.50 -16.35 8.25
C THR A 376 -6.01 -16.49 8.03
N THR A 377 -6.57 -15.77 7.07
CA THR A 377 -8.01 -15.84 6.77
C THR A 377 -8.29 -17.04 5.86
N THR A 378 -9.24 -17.88 6.27
CA THR A 378 -9.66 -19.07 5.52
C THR A 378 -10.85 -18.80 4.62
N ALA A 379 -11.17 -19.71 3.71
CA ALA A 379 -12.42 -19.63 2.95
C ALA A 379 -13.66 -19.73 3.84
N SER A 380 -13.60 -20.56 4.89
CA SER A 380 -14.71 -20.72 5.85
C SER A 380 -14.96 -19.42 6.64
N ASP A 381 -13.91 -18.68 6.98
CA ASP A 381 -14.02 -17.35 7.59
C ASP A 381 -14.81 -16.38 6.70
N MET A 382 -14.59 -16.43 5.38
CA MET A 382 -15.34 -15.62 4.43
C MET A 382 -16.79 -16.08 4.27
N ASP A 383 -17.07 -17.37 4.48
CA ASP A 383 -18.45 -17.89 4.54
C ASP A 383 -19.19 -17.40 5.80
N VAL A 384 -18.48 -17.27 6.94
CA VAL A 384 -19.05 -16.65 8.16
C VAL A 384 -19.45 -15.21 7.89
N LEU A 385 -18.55 -14.42 7.27
CA LEU A 385 -18.86 -13.05 6.86
C LEU A 385 -20.06 -13.02 5.91
N ALA A 386 -20.09 -13.86 4.89
CA ALA A 386 -21.20 -13.89 3.93
C ALA A 386 -22.56 -14.15 4.61
N ARG A 387 -22.62 -15.09 5.57
CA ARG A 387 -23.83 -15.36 6.37
C ARG A 387 -24.23 -14.15 7.22
N ALA A 388 -23.27 -13.53 7.92
CA ALA A 388 -23.53 -12.34 8.72
C ALA A 388 -24.13 -11.21 7.89
N LEU A 389 -23.62 -10.98 6.67
CA LEU A 389 -24.16 -9.98 5.76
C LEU A 389 -25.60 -10.31 5.33
N THR A 390 -25.92 -11.59 5.07
CA THR A 390 -27.29 -12.02 4.73
C THR A 390 -28.29 -11.82 5.86
N GLU A 391 -27.87 -12.00 7.11
CA GLU A 391 -28.75 -11.81 8.27
C GLU A 391 -28.93 -10.33 8.64
N LEU A 392 -27.93 -9.49 8.32
CA LEU A 392 -27.92 -8.06 8.63
C LEU A 392 -28.51 -7.16 7.52
N GLY A 393 -28.47 -7.59 6.25
CA GLY A 393 -28.90 -6.81 5.07
C GLY A 393 -30.34 -7.10 4.64
#